data_AF-A0A2D6PMU3-F1
#
_entry.id   AF-A0A2D6PMU3-F1
#
_cell.length_a   1.000
_cell.length_b   1.000
_cell.length_c   1.000
_cell.angle_alpha   90.00
_cell.angle_beta   90.00
_cell.angle_gamma   90.00
#
_symmetry.space_group_name_H-M   'P 1'
#
loop_
_entity.id
_entity.type
_entity.pdbx_description
1 polymer ?
#
loop_
_entity_poly.entity_id
_entity_poly.type
_entity_poly.pdbx_seq_one_letter_code
_entity_poly.pdbx_strand_id
1 'polypeptide(L)'
;PLGRHAILLAMPSYLIHGTNRPDGVGMRVSRGCIRMYPEDIESLYERLPSGTKVNLMDAPFKAGWAADGTLFVQSHPQLEENVGNFEPLLNAIERVSELAEDQAEVDYEQVKRAVEAPDGRFVALYGPQAPAPEPEPEPQPTQQLEGILEGVELSTTVRVEGDA
;
A
#
# COMPACT_ATOMS: atom_id res chain seq x y z
N PRO A 1 -17.88 -11.22 -26.76
CA PRO A 1 -16.87 -10.85 -25.72
C PRO A 1 -17.41 -9.92 -24.61
N LEU A 2 -18.45 -9.10 -24.86
CA LEU A 2 -18.95 -8.10 -23.91
C LEU A 2 -20.07 -8.59 -22.96
N GLY A 3 -20.57 -9.82 -23.15
CA GLY A 3 -21.71 -10.31 -22.37
C GLY A 3 -23.04 -9.66 -22.77
N ARG A 4 -24.02 -9.70 -21.86
CA ARG A 4 -25.39 -9.17 -22.07
C ARG A 4 -25.55 -7.68 -21.72
N HIS A 5 -24.69 -7.16 -20.85
CA HIS A 5 -24.77 -5.80 -20.31
C HIS A 5 -23.43 -5.07 -20.43
N ALA A 6 -23.50 -3.76 -20.66
CA ALA A 6 -22.35 -2.87 -20.70
C ALA A 6 -22.75 -1.46 -20.25
N ILE A 7 -21.89 -0.83 -19.45
CA ILE A 7 -21.99 0.55 -18.99
C ILE A 7 -20.87 1.34 -19.67
N LEU A 8 -21.26 2.39 -20.39
CA LEU A 8 -20.33 3.28 -21.07
C LEU A 8 -19.80 4.31 -20.07
N LEU A 9 -18.50 4.59 -20.14
CA LEU A 9 -17.87 5.65 -19.35
C LEU A 9 -17.75 6.93 -20.19
N ALA A 10 -17.56 8.07 -19.50
CA ALA A 10 -17.26 9.33 -20.17
C ALA A 10 -15.93 9.32 -20.93
N MET A 11 -15.02 8.42 -20.55
CA MET A 11 -13.77 8.16 -21.28
C MET A 11 -14.06 7.29 -22.51
N PRO A 12 -13.80 7.79 -23.74
CA PRO A 12 -14.03 7.01 -24.95
C PRO A 12 -13.28 5.68 -24.91
N SER A 13 -13.92 4.61 -25.37
CA SER A 13 -13.36 3.24 -25.46
C SER A 13 -13.22 2.45 -24.16
N TYR A 14 -13.60 3.01 -23.00
CA TYR A 14 -13.66 2.28 -21.74
C TYR A 14 -15.10 1.90 -21.40
N LEU A 15 -15.30 0.63 -21.04
CA LEU A 15 -16.59 0.11 -20.61
C LEU A 15 -16.42 -0.72 -19.34
N ILE A 16 -17.45 -0.72 -18.51
CA ILE A 16 -17.68 -1.78 -17.51
C ILE A 16 -18.66 -2.76 -18.15
N HIS A 17 -18.25 -3.99 -18.41
CA HIS A 17 -19.07 -4.93 -19.18
C HIS A 17 -18.94 -6.37 -18.70
N GLY A 18 -19.91 -7.20 -19.08
CA GLY A 18 -19.91 -8.63 -18.78
C GLY A 18 -18.93 -9.43 -19.63
N THR A 19 -18.98 -10.76 -19.51
CA THR A 19 -18.12 -11.64 -20.31
C THR A 19 -18.82 -12.94 -20.66
N ASN A 20 -18.52 -13.50 -21.83
CA ASN A 20 -18.83 -14.90 -22.15
C ASN A 20 -17.68 -15.86 -21.83
N ARG A 21 -16.63 -15.34 -21.19
CA ARG A 21 -15.40 -16.02 -20.74
C ARG A 21 -15.08 -15.57 -19.31
N PRO A 22 -15.72 -16.15 -18.29
CA PRO A 22 -15.61 -15.71 -16.89
C PRO A 22 -14.25 -16.07 -16.25
N ASP A 23 -13.54 -17.04 -16.84
CA ASP A 23 -12.17 -17.47 -16.48
C ASP A 23 -11.14 -16.33 -16.49
N GLY A 24 -11.38 -15.26 -17.25
CA GLY A 24 -10.49 -14.11 -17.33
C GLY A 24 -10.80 -12.97 -16.35
N VAL A 25 -11.85 -13.07 -15.53
CA VAL A 25 -12.16 -12.05 -14.51
C VAL A 25 -11.08 -12.10 -13.42
N GLY A 26 -10.59 -10.93 -12.99
CA GLY A 26 -9.46 -10.82 -12.06
C GLY A 26 -8.08 -10.98 -12.71
N MET A 27 -8.02 -11.24 -14.02
CA MET A 27 -6.76 -11.42 -14.76
C MET A 27 -6.48 -10.22 -15.68
N ARG A 28 -5.20 -9.96 -15.97
CA ARG A 28 -4.73 -8.91 -16.89
C ARG A 28 -4.90 -9.29 -18.37
N VAL A 29 -6.13 -9.57 -18.78
CA VAL A 29 -6.46 -10.07 -20.13
C VAL A 29 -7.28 -9.10 -20.97
N SER A 30 -7.60 -7.92 -20.44
CA SER A 30 -8.33 -6.87 -21.18
C SER A 30 -7.37 -5.85 -21.80
N ARG A 31 -7.82 -5.18 -22.87
CA ARG A 31 -7.12 -4.04 -23.50
C ARG A 31 -7.65 -2.70 -22.97
N GLY A 32 -8.04 -2.65 -21.70
CA GLY A 32 -8.50 -1.42 -21.02
C GLY A 32 -9.93 -1.45 -20.48
N CYS A 33 -10.82 -2.32 -20.97
CA CYS A 33 -12.17 -2.43 -20.39
C CYS A 33 -12.17 -3.18 -19.05
N ILE A 34 -13.14 -2.83 -18.18
CA ILE A 34 -13.40 -3.48 -16.90
C ILE A 34 -14.38 -4.64 -17.15
N ARG A 35 -13.94 -5.87 -16.89
CA ARG A 35 -14.72 -7.09 -17.12
C ARG A 35 -15.30 -7.60 -15.80
N MET A 36 -16.59 -7.90 -15.79
CA MET A 36 -17.31 -8.46 -14.64
C MET A 36 -17.92 -9.82 -14.98
N TYR A 37 -18.25 -10.62 -13.96
CA TYR A 37 -19.09 -11.80 -14.14
C TYR A 37 -20.48 -11.40 -14.68
N PRO A 38 -21.14 -12.27 -15.48
CA PRO A 38 -22.45 -11.97 -16.07
C PRO A 38 -23.51 -11.50 -15.05
N GLU A 39 -23.56 -12.14 -13.90
CA GLU A 39 -24.46 -11.86 -12.78
C GLU A 39 -24.16 -10.51 -12.11
N ASP A 40 -22.88 -10.18 -11.96
CA ASP A 40 -22.47 -8.94 -11.29
C ASP A 40 -22.76 -7.70 -12.16
N ILE A 41 -22.51 -7.78 -13.47
CA ILE A 41 -22.82 -6.66 -14.37
C ILE A 41 -24.32 -6.45 -14.52
N GLU A 42 -25.12 -7.52 -14.51
CA GLU A 42 -26.59 -7.43 -14.56
C GLU A 42 -27.12 -6.70 -13.32
N SER A 43 -26.69 -7.13 -12.12
CA SER A 43 -27.00 -6.46 -10.85
C SER A 43 -26.56 -4.99 -10.82
N LEU A 44 -25.35 -4.70 -11.31
CA LEU A 44 -24.84 -3.32 -11.33
C LEU A 44 -25.61 -2.44 -12.34
N TYR A 45 -25.90 -2.95 -13.52
CA TYR A 45 -26.60 -2.25 -14.59
C TYR A 45 -28.02 -1.83 -14.17
N GLU A 46 -28.73 -2.70 -13.45
CA GLU A 46 -30.10 -2.43 -12.97
C GLU A 46 -30.16 -1.37 -11.88
N ARG A 47 -29.07 -1.21 -11.10
CA ARG A 47 -29.04 -0.34 -9.91
C ARG A 47 -28.46 1.04 -10.16
N LEU A 48 -27.63 1.20 -11.19
CA LEU A 48 -26.89 2.44 -11.42
C LEU A 48 -27.63 3.38 -12.38
N PRO A 49 -28.02 4.60 -11.94
CA PRO A 49 -28.56 5.60 -12.84
C PRO A 49 -27.45 6.15 -13.75
N SER A 50 -27.85 6.64 -14.93
CA SER A 50 -26.94 7.36 -15.83
C SER A 50 -26.39 8.61 -15.15
N GLY A 51 -25.11 8.92 -15.40
CA GLY A 51 -24.40 10.02 -14.73
C GLY A 51 -23.76 9.63 -13.39
N THR A 52 -23.89 8.38 -12.94
CA THR A 52 -23.15 7.87 -11.77
C THR A 52 -21.65 8.10 -11.96
N LYS A 53 -21.01 8.77 -10.99
CA LYS A 53 -19.58 9.02 -11.01
C LYS A 53 -18.81 7.71 -10.84
N VAL A 54 -17.84 7.48 -11.71
CA VAL A 54 -16.90 6.35 -11.62
C VAL A 54 -15.51 6.91 -11.37
N ASN A 55 -14.83 6.42 -10.32
CA ASN A 55 -13.44 6.75 -10.04
C ASN A 55 -12.59 5.49 -10.27
N LEU A 56 -11.59 5.58 -11.15
CA LEU A 56 -10.58 4.54 -11.33
C LEU A 56 -9.40 4.90 -10.44
N MET A 57 -8.99 3.97 -9.58
CA MET A 57 -7.92 4.20 -8.60
C MET A 57 -6.98 3.00 -8.62
N ASP A 58 -5.67 3.28 -8.61
CA ASP A 58 -4.64 2.29 -8.27
C ASP A 58 -4.29 2.48 -6.79
N ALA A 59 -4.89 1.67 -5.93
CA ALA A 59 -4.75 1.75 -4.47
C ALA A 59 -4.44 0.35 -3.89
N PRO A 60 -3.23 -0.15 -4.14
CA PRO A 60 -2.79 -1.47 -3.68
C PRO A 60 -2.70 -1.54 -2.16
N PHE A 61 -2.34 -0.43 -1.51
CA PHE A 61 -2.38 -0.27 -0.07
C PHE A 61 -3.58 0.58 0.35
N LYS A 62 -4.36 0.09 1.32
CA LYS A 62 -5.53 0.76 1.87
C LYS A 62 -5.42 0.78 3.39
N ALA A 63 -5.91 1.86 3.97
CA ALA A 63 -5.99 2.04 5.42
C ALA A 63 -7.31 2.70 5.79
N GLY A 64 -7.85 2.35 6.95
CA GLY A 64 -9.10 2.93 7.44
C GLY A 64 -9.46 2.50 8.86
N TRP A 65 -10.27 3.34 9.50
CA TRP A 65 -10.79 3.11 10.84
C TRP A 65 -12.04 2.24 10.81
N ALA A 66 -12.06 1.21 11.65
CA ALA A 66 -13.26 0.47 11.97
C ALA A 66 -14.10 1.21 13.04
N ALA A 67 -15.38 0.85 13.14
CA ALA A 67 -16.31 1.50 14.06
C ALA A 67 -15.95 1.35 15.54
N ASP A 68 -15.13 0.35 15.89
CA ASP A 68 -14.63 0.10 17.26
C ASP A 68 -13.34 0.88 17.58
N GLY A 69 -12.88 1.74 16.67
CA GLY A 69 -11.63 2.48 16.82
C GLY A 69 -10.39 1.67 16.48
N THR A 70 -10.50 0.53 15.80
CA THR A 70 -9.33 -0.19 15.26
C THR A 70 -8.86 0.44 13.95
N LEU A 71 -7.57 0.76 13.83
CA LEU A 71 -6.97 1.15 12.55
C LEU A 71 -6.52 -0.10 11.80
N PHE A 72 -7.14 -0.35 10.65
CA PHE A 72 -6.77 -1.46 9.77
C PHE A 72 -5.99 -0.98 8.55
N VAL A 73 -5.10 -1.85 8.09
CA VAL A 73 -4.49 -1.76 6.77
C VAL A 73 -4.70 -3.04 5.98
N GLN A 74 -4.67 -2.91 4.66
CA GLN A 74 -4.78 -4.01 3.71
C GLN A 74 -3.89 -3.72 2.51
N SER A 75 -3.04 -4.67 2.15
CA SER A 75 -2.12 -4.57 1.03
C SER A 75 -2.40 -5.63 -0.02
N HIS A 76 -2.29 -5.27 -1.29
CA HIS A 76 -2.49 -6.14 -2.46
C HIS A 76 -1.27 -6.07 -3.39
N PRO A 77 -1.02 -7.12 -4.19
CA PRO A 77 0.12 -7.13 -5.09
C PRO A 77 0.11 -5.90 -6.00
N GLN A 78 1.26 -5.24 -6.04
CA GLN A 78 1.48 -4.08 -6.88
C GLN A 78 1.34 -4.43 -8.35
N LEU A 79 1.03 -3.43 -9.17
CA LEU A 79 1.16 -3.62 -10.61
C LEU A 79 2.62 -3.91 -10.95
N GLU A 80 2.91 -4.79 -11.93
CA GLU A 80 4.28 -5.19 -12.31
C GLU A 80 5.25 -4.02 -12.50
N GLU A 81 4.74 -2.87 -12.95
CA GLU A 81 5.47 -1.62 -13.16
C GLU A 81 6.03 -1.01 -11.86
N ASN A 82 5.51 -1.41 -10.70
CA ASN A 82 5.82 -0.87 -9.37
C ASN A 82 6.57 -1.86 -8.46
N VAL A 83 6.95 -3.04 -8.97
CA VAL A 83 7.59 -4.09 -8.17
C VAL A 83 9.07 -3.77 -7.92
N GLY A 84 9.49 -3.77 -6.65
CA GLY A 84 10.90 -3.57 -6.25
C GLY A 84 11.31 -2.13 -5.95
N ASN A 85 10.37 -1.18 -5.95
CA ASN A 85 10.60 0.19 -5.51
C ASN A 85 10.32 0.34 -4.00
N PHE A 86 10.90 1.35 -3.36
CA PHE A 86 10.60 1.78 -1.98
C PHE A 86 9.32 2.64 -1.89
N GLU A 87 8.85 3.19 -3.02
CA GLU A 87 7.61 3.97 -3.11
C GLU A 87 6.38 3.33 -2.44
N PRO A 88 6.08 2.03 -2.60
CA PRO A 88 4.95 1.39 -1.92
C PRO A 88 4.96 1.54 -0.40
N LEU A 89 6.15 1.45 0.20
CA LEU A 89 6.31 1.57 1.65
C LEU A 89 6.15 3.03 2.09
N LEU A 90 6.73 3.99 1.36
CA LEU A 90 6.55 5.42 1.62
C LEU A 90 5.08 5.83 1.54
N ASN A 91 4.38 5.43 0.48
CA ASN A 91 2.96 5.72 0.30
C ASN A 91 2.11 5.09 1.41
N ALA A 92 2.47 3.89 1.87
CA ALA A 92 1.79 3.23 2.98
C ALA A 92 1.99 3.98 4.30
N ILE A 93 3.23 4.40 4.60
CA ILE A 93 3.55 5.20 5.78
C ILE A 93 2.82 6.53 5.74
N GLU A 94 2.90 7.28 4.63
CA GLU A 94 2.18 8.55 4.45
C GLU A 94 0.68 8.36 4.69
N ARG A 95 0.08 7.34 4.08
CA ARG A 95 -1.35 7.05 4.21
C ARG A 95 -1.76 6.73 5.65
N VAL A 96 -0.91 6.02 6.39
CA VAL A 96 -1.18 5.68 7.79
C VAL A 96 -1.00 6.92 8.67
N SER A 97 0.05 7.70 8.47
CA SER A 97 0.30 8.95 9.21
C SER A 97 -0.83 9.97 9.03
N GLU A 98 -1.36 10.11 7.81
CA GLU A 98 -2.53 10.95 7.53
C GLU A 98 -3.78 10.53 8.33
N LEU A 99 -3.96 9.24 8.59
CA LEU A 99 -5.14 8.71 9.27
C LEU A 99 -4.97 8.62 10.79
N ALA A 100 -3.75 8.36 11.25
CA ALA A 100 -3.42 8.23 12.65
C ALA A 100 -3.29 9.59 13.35
N GLU A 101 -2.80 10.61 12.64
CA GLU A 101 -2.45 11.91 13.21
C GLU A 101 -1.67 11.73 14.54
N ASP A 102 -2.06 12.44 15.61
CA ASP A 102 -1.48 12.29 16.96
C ASP A 102 -2.25 11.28 17.84
N GLN A 103 -3.22 10.55 17.28
CA GLN A 103 -4.19 9.76 18.06
C GLN A 103 -3.72 8.33 18.35
N ALA A 104 -2.77 7.83 17.56
CA ALA A 104 -2.34 6.44 17.62
C ALA A 104 -0.81 6.34 17.57
N GLU A 105 -0.25 5.62 18.53
CA GLU A 105 1.10 5.08 18.40
C GLU A 105 1.04 3.94 17.39
N VAL A 106 1.48 4.22 16.16
CA VAL A 106 1.42 3.28 15.03
C VAL A 106 2.65 2.37 15.02
N ASP A 107 2.42 1.07 14.94
CA ASP A 107 3.47 0.09 14.65
C ASP A 107 3.85 0.11 13.15
N TYR A 108 4.86 0.91 12.81
CA TYR A 108 5.37 1.02 11.44
C TYR A 108 6.08 -0.25 10.94
N GLU A 109 6.54 -1.15 11.83
CA GLU A 109 7.07 -2.45 11.43
C GLU A 109 5.93 -3.36 10.94
N GLN A 110 4.74 -3.27 11.54
CA GLN A 110 3.54 -3.92 10.97
C GLN A 110 3.12 -3.34 9.63
N VAL A 111 3.25 -2.02 9.43
CA VAL A 111 3.01 -1.39 8.11
C VAL A 111 3.95 -1.98 7.07
N LYS A 112 5.25 -2.04 7.38
CA LYS A 112 6.26 -2.63 6.51
C LYS A 112 5.96 -4.09 6.18
N ARG A 113 5.65 -4.91 7.19
CA ARG A 113 5.27 -6.32 7.00
C ARG A 113 4.07 -6.46 6.06
N ALA A 114 3.05 -5.63 6.21
CA ALA A 114 1.88 -5.64 5.33
C ALA A 114 2.22 -5.27 3.88
N VAL A 115 3.15 -4.34 3.67
CA VAL A 115 3.62 -3.98 2.31
C VAL A 115 4.47 -5.08 1.69
N GLU A 116 5.35 -5.71 2.47
CA GLU A 116 6.25 -6.79 2.01
C GLU A 116 5.52 -8.11 1.74
N ALA A 117 4.40 -8.36 2.43
CA ALA A 117 3.56 -9.55 2.25
C ALA A 117 2.11 -9.18 1.82
N PRO A 118 1.91 -8.72 0.57
CA PRO A 118 0.62 -8.19 0.13
C PRO A 118 -0.37 -9.30 -0.25
N ASP A 119 -0.97 -9.94 0.75
CA ASP A 119 -1.88 -11.08 0.58
C ASP A 119 -3.39 -10.71 0.64
N GLY A 120 -3.70 -9.42 0.73
CA GLY A 120 -5.07 -8.91 0.81
C GLY A 120 -5.74 -9.08 2.17
N ARG A 121 -5.05 -9.58 3.20
CA ARG A 121 -5.63 -9.68 4.55
C ARG A 121 -5.63 -8.33 5.26
N PHE A 122 -6.56 -8.18 6.19
CA PHE A 122 -6.58 -7.05 7.10
C PHE A 122 -5.56 -7.25 8.23
N VAL A 123 -4.79 -6.20 8.50
CA VAL A 123 -3.83 -6.13 9.62
C VAL A 123 -4.23 -4.96 10.50
N ALA A 124 -4.40 -5.19 11.80
CA ALA A 124 -4.75 -4.16 12.77
C ALA A 124 -3.46 -3.50 13.29
N LEU A 125 -3.31 -2.20 13.06
CA LEU A 125 -2.14 -1.43 13.53
C LEU A 125 -2.35 -0.78 14.89
N TYR A 126 -3.60 -0.48 15.24
CA TYR A 126 -3.95 0.19 16.48
C TYR A 126 -5.38 -0.19 16.90
N GLY A 127 -5.68 -0.10 18.19
CA GLY A 127 -7.02 -0.28 18.75
C GLY A 127 -7.28 -1.69 19.30
N PRO A 128 -8.54 -2.01 19.64
CA PRO A 128 -8.90 -3.23 20.37
C PRO A 128 -8.48 -4.55 19.72
N GLN A 129 -8.29 -4.55 18.41
CA GLN A 129 -7.89 -5.74 17.65
C GLN A 129 -6.42 -5.76 17.24
N ALA A 130 -5.65 -4.71 17.60
CA ALA A 130 -4.22 -4.70 17.34
C ALA A 130 -3.54 -5.79 18.20
N PRO A 131 -2.56 -6.52 17.63
CA PRO A 131 -1.74 -7.41 18.44
C PRO A 131 -1.06 -6.59 19.54
N ALA A 132 -0.82 -7.21 20.69
CA ALA A 132 -0.03 -6.58 21.74
C ALA A 132 1.33 -6.15 21.15
N PRO A 133 1.83 -4.95 21.48
CA PRO A 133 3.13 -4.50 20.98
C PRO A 133 4.16 -5.57 21.26
N GLU A 134 4.91 -5.96 20.23
CA GLU A 134 6.04 -6.88 20.42
C GLU A 134 6.97 -6.24 21.47
N PRO A 135 7.48 -7.01 22.44
CA PRO A 135 8.41 -6.45 23.42
C PRO A 135 9.58 -5.83 22.66
N GLU A 136 9.99 -4.63 23.07
CA GLU A 136 11.13 -3.94 22.45
C GLU A 136 12.28 -4.94 22.28
N PRO A 137 12.87 -5.05 21.08
CA PRO A 137 14.01 -5.93 20.89
C PRO A 137 15.06 -5.54 21.93
N GLU A 138 15.49 -6.52 22.75
CA GLU A 138 16.50 -6.26 23.77
C GLU A 138 17.63 -5.46 23.12
N PRO A 139 18.09 -4.37 23.76
CA PRO A 139 19.11 -3.51 23.19
C PRO A 139 20.28 -4.40 22.79
N GLN A 140 20.46 -4.58 21.48
CA GLN A 140 21.57 -5.38 20.98
C GLN A 140 22.83 -4.69 21.51
N PRO A 141 23.73 -5.42 22.17
CA PRO A 141 24.96 -4.84 22.67
C PRO A 141 25.61 -4.06 21.53
N THR A 142 25.96 -2.80 21.78
CA THR A 142 26.66 -1.88 20.86
C THR A 142 28.09 -2.34 20.52
N GLN A 143 28.33 -3.65 20.44
CA GLN A 143 29.63 -4.28 20.18
C GLN A 143 30.15 -4.06 18.75
N GLN A 144 29.39 -3.38 17.87
CA GLN A 144 29.83 -3.12 16.49
C GLN A 144 30.26 -1.67 16.23
N LEU A 145 30.06 -0.74 17.18
CA LEU A 145 30.51 0.65 17.02
C LEU A 145 31.89 0.92 17.64
N GLU A 146 32.30 0.17 18.66
CA GLU A 146 33.62 0.32 19.29
C GLU A 146 34.77 -0.13 18.37
N GLY A 147 34.57 -1.18 17.56
CA GLY A 147 35.61 -1.68 16.63
C GLY A 147 35.85 -0.80 15.39
N ILE A 148 34.94 0.12 15.06
CA ILE A 148 35.09 1.03 13.91
C ILE A 148 35.92 2.28 14.28
N LEU A 149 35.88 2.69 15.56
CA LEU A 149 36.55 3.91 16.02
C LEU A 149 38.01 3.69 16.46
N GLU A 150 38.43 2.45 16.73
CA GLU A 150 39.84 2.14 17.08
C GLU A 150 40.82 2.24 15.89
N GLY A 151 40.33 2.34 14.65
CA GLY A 151 41.16 2.38 13.44
C GLY A 151 41.44 3.76 12.85
N VAL A 152 40.88 4.84 13.42
CA VAL A 152 41.06 6.20 12.88
C VAL A 152 42.11 6.94 13.70
N GLU A 153 43.40 6.73 13.37
CA GLU A 153 44.44 7.67 13.77
C GLU A 153 44.19 9.02 13.08
N LEU A 154 43.60 9.96 13.82
CA LEU A 154 43.50 11.36 13.42
C LEU A 154 44.90 11.98 13.43
N SER A 155 45.69 11.79 12.36
CA SER A 155 46.87 12.61 12.11
C SER A 155 46.43 14.02 11.73
N THR A 156 46.26 14.86 12.74
CA THR A 156 46.07 16.30 12.54
C THR A 156 47.43 16.97 12.74
N THR A 157 48.20 17.10 11.67
CA THR A 157 49.32 18.05 11.63
C THR A 157 48.83 19.30 10.89
N VAL A 158 48.30 20.28 11.62
CA VAL A 158 48.11 21.64 11.09
C VAL A 158 49.45 22.35 11.25
N ARG A 159 50.20 22.49 10.16
CA ARG A 159 51.27 23.49 10.08
C ARG A 159 50.60 24.86 9.93
N VAL A 160 50.76 25.71 10.93
CA VAL A 160 50.48 27.13 10.81
C VAL A 160 51.70 27.76 10.14
N GLU A 161 51.62 28.01 8.84
CA GLU A 161 52.47 29.01 8.20
C GLU A 161 51.92 30.40 8.55
N GLY A 162 52.73 31.19 9.22
CA GLY A 162 52.48 32.59 9.52
C GLY A 162 53.79 33.35 9.38
N ASP A 163 53.87 34.14 8.31
CA ASP A 163 54.93 35.08 7.93
C ASP A 163 54.98 36.30 8.88
N ALA A 164 56.17 36.90 8.94
CA ALA A 164 56.58 38.20 9.53
C ALA A 164 56.90 38.28 11.04
#